data_AF-A0A955YTB7-F1
#
_entry.id   AF-A0A955YTB7-F1
#
_cell.length_a   1.000
_cell.length_b   1.000
_cell.length_c   1.000
_cell.angle_alpha   90.00
_cell.angle_beta   90.00
_cell.angle_gamma   90.00
#
_symmetry.space_group_name_H-M   'P 1'
#
loop_
_entity.id
_entity.type
_entity.pdbx_description
1 polymer ?
#
loop_
_entity_poly.entity_id
_entity_poly.type
_entity_poly.pdbx_seq_one_letter_code
_entity_poly.pdbx_strand_id
1 'polypeptide(L)'
;MKRLIVALLLAFLGAAPSPGVQAQVELGTDGGHPGGDGAGGDGGTPIPPSLPALANPQAPSDAPTPEKNRTPPTAPLPQEALPAMELTLDPAGPISVGDRLTMNLTVDARRGDEITIPKDQSVAPLEILGTSHHQTEASTGRTVHQFRVDLLALDVGTIPIPPLTIRVVTQEGIVGEVQTPASEVEVRSVLGNEPNATPKGPSQPVEVIEDDYTLAYVAAAIGA
;
A
#
# COMPACT_ATOMS: atom_id res chain seq x y z
N MET A 1 -28.70 -24.28 -17.68
CA MET A 1 -27.62 -25.03 -17.01
C MET A 1 -27.42 -24.42 -15.63
N LYS A 2 -27.84 -25.12 -14.57
CA LYS A 2 -27.84 -24.62 -13.19
C LYS A 2 -26.44 -24.77 -12.60
N ARG A 3 -25.77 -23.66 -12.29
CA ARG A 3 -24.51 -23.66 -11.53
C ARG A 3 -24.83 -23.82 -10.04
N LEU A 4 -24.51 -24.98 -9.51
CA LEU A 4 -24.59 -25.31 -8.09
C LEU A 4 -23.36 -24.67 -7.43
N ILE A 5 -23.54 -23.53 -6.76
CA ILE A 5 -22.52 -22.91 -5.92
C ILE A 5 -22.57 -23.64 -4.59
N VAL A 6 -21.54 -24.44 -4.30
CA VAL A 6 -21.33 -25.04 -2.98
C VAL A 6 -20.73 -23.95 -2.10
N ALA A 7 -21.57 -23.35 -1.25
CA ALA A 7 -21.11 -22.51 -0.16
C ALA A 7 -20.43 -23.40 0.88
N LEU A 8 -19.09 -23.45 0.86
CA LEU A 8 -18.30 -24.02 1.94
C LEU A 8 -18.19 -22.95 3.04
N LEU A 9 -19.18 -22.93 3.93
CA LEU A 9 -19.21 -22.11 5.12
C LEU A 9 -18.14 -22.63 6.11
N LEU A 10 -16.91 -22.13 6.02
CA LEU A 10 -15.90 -22.35 7.05
C LEU A 10 -16.21 -21.43 8.23
N ALA A 11 -16.87 -22.01 9.23
CA ALA A 11 -17.04 -21.41 10.54
C ALA A 11 -15.66 -21.16 11.16
N PHE A 12 -15.23 -19.90 11.19
CA PHE A 12 -14.24 -19.44 12.16
C PHE A 12 -14.90 -19.49 13.55
N LEU A 13 -14.80 -20.66 14.19
CA LEU A 13 -15.07 -20.78 15.61
C LEU A 13 -13.99 -19.97 16.33
N GLY A 14 -14.41 -18.89 16.98
CA GLY A 14 -13.55 -18.00 17.71
C GLY A 14 -12.65 -18.76 18.69
N ALA A 15 -11.34 -18.56 18.55
CA ALA A 15 -10.42 -18.84 19.63
C ALA A 15 -10.79 -17.92 20.80
N ALA A 16 -11.15 -18.52 21.93
CA ALA A 16 -11.42 -17.80 23.16
C ALA A 16 -10.18 -16.96 23.55
N PRO A 17 -10.37 -15.74 24.09
CA PRO A 17 -9.27 -14.96 24.64
C PRO A 17 -8.66 -15.73 25.82
N SER A 18 -7.38 -16.08 25.72
CA SER A 18 -6.61 -16.63 26.85
C SER A 18 -6.66 -15.64 28.03
N PRO A 19 -6.95 -16.10 29.26
CA PRO A 19 -6.92 -15.26 30.45
C PRO A 19 -5.50 -14.73 30.68
N GLY A 20 -5.44 -13.43 30.97
CA GLY A 20 -4.23 -12.63 31.01
C GLY A 20 -3.14 -13.15 31.95
N VAL A 21 -1.93 -13.24 31.41
CA VAL A 21 -0.70 -13.18 32.19
C VAL A 21 -0.48 -11.72 32.55
N GLN A 22 -0.71 -11.39 33.82
CA GLN A 22 -0.30 -10.12 34.41
C GLN A 22 1.24 -10.09 34.43
N ALA A 23 1.84 -9.39 33.48
CA ALA A 23 3.23 -9.00 33.58
C ALA A 23 3.33 -7.88 34.62
N GLN A 24 3.99 -8.18 35.75
CA GLN A 24 4.46 -7.19 36.71
C GLN A 24 5.29 -6.14 35.98
N VAL A 25 4.84 -4.89 36.04
CA VAL A 25 5.64 -3.72 35.68
C VAL A 25 6.55 -3.44 36.87
N GLU A 26 7.80 -3.91 36.81
CA GLU A 26 8.86 -3.37 37.65
C GLU A 26 9.15 -1.93 37.21
N LEU A 27 8.89 -0.98 38.11
CA LEU A 27 9.39 0.39 38.00
C LEU A 27 10.93 0.36 38.12
N GLY A 28 11.58 0.25 36.97
CA GLY A 28 13.00 0.57 36.82
C GLY A 28 13.20 2.08 36.84
N THR A 29 13.73 2.53 37.97
CA THR A 29 14.24 3.87 38.25
C THR A 29 15.36 4.29 37.29
N ASP A 30 15.36 5.58 36.97
CA ASP A 30 16.50 6.49 37.05
C ASP A 30 17.71 6.26 36.11
N GLY A 31 18.13 7.35 35.47
CA GLY A 31 19.26 7.36 34.55
C GLY A 31 19.19 8.52 33.57
N GLY A 32 19.33 9.75 34.09
CA GLY A 32 19.49 10.95 33.27
C GLY A 32 20.64 10.82 32.27
N HIS A 33 20.44 11.38 31.09
CA HIS A 33 21.53 11.72 30.19
C HIS A 33 21.43 13.21 29.83
N PRO A 34 22.43 14.03 30.21
CA PRO A 34 22.45 15.44 29.92
C PRO A 34 22.93 15.71 28.48
N GLY A 35 22.45 16.82 27.93
CA GLY A 35 23.27 17.75 27.15
C GLY A 35 23.82 17.23 25.82
N GLY A 36 23.11 17.56 24.74
CA GLY A 36 23.63 17.50 23.38
C GLY A 36 23.36 18.81 22.65
N ASP A 37 23.95 19.90 23.13
CA ASP A 37 24.08 21.15 22.39
C ASP A 37 25.02 20.91 21.18
N GLY A 38 24.47 20.99 19.98
CA GLY A 38 25.23 21.07 18.72
C GLY A 38 24.50 22.06 17.81
N ALA A 39 24.71 23.36 17.98
CA ALA A 39 25.84 24.12 17.44
C ALA A 39 25.94 24.01 15.90
N GLY A 40 25.39 25.04 15.26
CA GLY A 40 25.89 25.74 14.07
C GLY A 40 26.76 24.98 13.08
N GLY A 41 26.24 24.82 11.88
CA GLY A 41 27.00 24.41 10.70
C GLY A 41 26.40 25.01 9.44
N ASP A 42 26.22 26.33 9.42
CA ASP A 42 25.89 27.10 8.22
C ASP A 42 27.16 27.20 7.34
N GLY A 43 27.50 26.06 6.72
CA GLY A 43 28.62 25.91 5.81
C GLY A 43 28.14 26.08 4.38
N GLY A 44 27.90 27.34 3.98
CA GLY A 44 27.71 27.70 2.58
C GLY A 44 28.92 27.28 1.75
N THR A 45 28.80 26.16 1.05
CA THR A 45 29.79 25.74 0.07
C THR A 45 29.71 26.68 -1.12
N PRO A 46 30.81 27.36 -1.50
CA PRO A 46 30.82 28.17 -2.71
C PRO A 46 30.60 27.28 -3.93
N ILE A 47 29.58 27.61 -4.71
CA ILE A 47 29.34 27.05 -6.04
C ILE A 47 30.60 27.35 -6.88
N PRO A 48 31.36 26.33 -7.34
CA PRO A 48 32.49 26.59 -8.22
C PRO A 48 32.01 27.10 -9.59
N PRO A 49 32.80 27.96 -10.26
CA PRO A 49 32.46 28.52 -11.55
C PRO A 49 32.29 27.42 -12.61
N SER A 50 31.27 27.58 -13.42
CA SER A 50 30.91 26.73 -14.55
C SER A 50 32.13 26.47 -15.45
N LEU A 51 32.57 25.21 -15.53
CA LEU A 51 33.57 24.78 -16.48
C LEU A 51 33.01 24.86 -17.91
N PRO A 52 33.82 25.31 -18.89
CA PRO A 52 33.42 25.33 -20.29
C PRO A 52 33.20 23.90 -20.81
N ALA A 53 32.14 23.74 -21.59
CA ALA A 53 31.78 22.51 -22.29
C ALA A 53 32.96 21.99 -23.13
N LEU A 54 33.63 20.95 -22.63
CA LEU A 54 34.51 20.12 -23.44
C LEU A 54 33.62 19.24 -24.32
N ALA A 55 33.57 19.60 -25.60
CA ALA A 55 33.07 18.76 -26.67
C ALA A 55 33.80 17.41 -26.62
N ASN A 56 33.07 16.36 -26.24
CA ASN A 56 33.57 15.00 -26.25
C ASN A 56 33.32 14.43 -27.65
N PRO A 57 34.36 14.13 -28.46
CA PRO A 57 34.17 13.54 -29.78
C PRO A 57 33.54 12.14 -29.62
N GLN A 58 32.38 11.96 -30.26
CA GLN A 58 31.69 10.69 -30.39
C GLN A 58 32.63 9.63 -30.96
N ALA A 59 33.08 8.70 -30.10
CA ALA A 59 33.49 7.38 -30.54
C ALA A 59 32.23 6.53 -30.77
N PRO A 60 32.09 5.83 -31.91
CA PRO A 60 31.04 4.84 -32.10
C PRO A 60 31.36 3.64 -31.20
N SER A 61 30.81 3.64 -29.99
CA SER A 61 30.84 2.49 -29.11
C SER A 61 29.70 1.56 -29.54
N ASP A 62 30.04 0.58 -30.38
CA ASP A 62 29.26 -0.65 -30.58
C ASP A 62 29.26 -1.46 -29.28
N ALA A 63 28.66 -0.90 -28.22
CA ALA A 63 28.36 -1.64 -27.01
C ALA A 63 27.20 -2.57 -27.35
N PRO A 64 27.32 -3.89 -27.11
CA PRO A 64 26.20 -4.80 -27.27
C PRO A 64 25.06 -4.29 -26.39
N THR A 65 23.95 -3.95 -27.02
CA THR A 65 22.69 -3.59 -26.37
C THR A 65 22.43 -4.64 -25.28
N PRO A 66 22.39 -4.28 -23.99
CA PRO A 66 22.00 -5.22 -22.97
C PRO A 66 20.60 -5.70 -23.34
N GLU A 67 20.45 -7.00 -23.60
CA GLU A 67 19.17 -7.70 -23.74
C GLU A 67 18.43 -7.70 -22.40
N LYS A 68 18.17 -6.50 -21.89
CA LYS A 68 17.48 -6.21 -20.66
C LYS A 68 16.02 -6.56 -20.90
N ASN A 69 15.53 -7.56 -20.19
CA ASN A 69 14.13 -8.00 -20.13
C ASN A 69 13.60 -8.84 -21.29
N ARG A 70 14.27 -9.95 -21.65
CA ARG A 70 13.49 -11.10 -22.14
C ARG A 70 12.88 -11.80 -20.93
N THR A 71 11.64 -11.44 -20.58
CA THR A 71 10.84 -12.25 -19.65
C THR A 71 10.80 -13.67 -20.23
N PRO A 72 11.28 -14.70 -19.51
CA PRO A 72 11.25 -16.06 -20.04
C PRO A 72 9.80 -16.42 -20.39
N PRO A 73 9.57 -17.13 -21.51
CA PRO A 73 8.23 -17.49 -21.93
C PRO A 73 7.54 -18.30 -20.83
N THR A 74 6.43 -17.77 -20.32
CA THR A 74 5.60 -18.42 -19.30
C THR A 74 4.95 -19.67 -19.90
N ALA A 75 5.31 -20.84 -19.40
CA ALA A 75 4.69 -22.10 -19.82
C ALA A 75 3.30 -22.22 -19.16
N PRO A 76 2.31 -22.82 -19.84
CA PRO A 76 1.02 -23.09 -19.21
C PRO A 76 1.21 -24.06 -18.03
N LEU A 77 0.59 -23.75 -16.90
CA LEU A 77 0.65 -24.61 -15.71
C LEU A 77 -0.08 -25.94 -15.95
N PRO A 78 0.45 -27.06 -15.44
CA PRO A 78 -0.31 -28.31 -15.33
C PRO A 78 -1.61 -28.11 -14.55
N GLN A 79 -2.68 -28.83 -14.90
CA GLN A 79 -3.99 -28.64 -14.25
C GLN A 79 -3.94 -28.92 -12.74
N GLU A 80 -3.13 -29.89 -12.34
CA GLU A 80 -2.88 -30.24 -10.95
C GLU A 80 -2.15 -29.16 -10.15
N ALA A 81 -1.44 -28.25 -10.82
CA ALA A 81 -0.71 -27.13 -10.22
C ALA A 81 -1.53 -25.83 -10.21
N LEU A 82 -2.78 -25.85 -10.69
CA LEU A 82 -3.67 -24.69 -10.60
C LEU A 82 -4.15 -24.50 -9.15
N PRO A 83 -3.85 -23.35 -8.51
CA PRO A 83 -4.35 -23.08 -7.18
C PRO A 83 -5.85 -22.75 -7.21
N ALA A 84 -6.54 -23.06 -6.13
CA ALA A 84 -7.89 -22.54 -5.89
C ALA A 84 -7.77 -21.14 -5.29
N MET A 85 -8.60 -20.20 -5.74
CA MET A 85 -8.52 -18.79 -5.34
C MET A 85 -9.87 -18.28 -4.88
N GLU A 86 -9.86 -17.49 -3.82
CA GLU A 86 -11.01 -16.75 -3.30
C GLU A 86 -10.61 -15.30 -3.04
N LEU A 87 -11.43 -14.36 -3.53
CA LEU A 87 -11.20 -12.93 -3.41
C LEU A 87 -12.36 -12.30 -2.63
N THR A 88 -12.05 -11.55 -1.58
CA THR A 88 -13.03 -10.77 -0.83
C THR A 88 -12.57 -9.33 -0.65
N LEU A 89 -13.54 -8.42 -0.53
CA LEU A 89 -13.32 -7.00 -0.32
C LEU A 89 -13.87 -6.60 1.05
N ASP A 90 -13.12 -5.78 1.78
CA ASP A 90 -13.51 -5.22 3.07
C ASP A 90 -13.24 -3.70 3.12
N PRO A 91 -14.28 -2.86 3.22
CA PRO A 91 -15.69 -3.23 3.33
C PRO A 91 -16.25 -3.78 2.01
N ALA A 92 -17.25 -4.66 2.09
CA ALA A 92 -17.93 -5.23 0.92
C ALA A 92 -18.99 -4.30 0.29
N GLY A 93 -19.22 -3.13 0.89
CA GLY A 93 -20.24 -2.17 0.48
C GLY A 93 -19.67 -0.93 -0.21
N PRO A 94 -20.52 0.07 -0.49
CA PRO A 94 -20.05 1.33 -1.03
C PRO A 94 -19.09 2.01 -0.06
N ILE A 95 -17.99 2.51 -0.59
CA ILE A 95 -16.99 3.32 0.13
C ILE A 95 -17.04 4.76 -0.35
N SER A 96 -16.29 5.64 0.30
CA SER A 96 -16.15 7.02 -0.12
C SER A 96 -14.79 7.28 -0.76
N VAL A 97 -14.69 8.36 -1.54
CA VAL A 97 -13.39 8.85 -2.02
C VAL A 97 -12.48 9.15 -0.83
N GLY A 98 -11.25 8.64 -0.88
CA GLY A 98 -10.26 8.73 0.19
C GLY A 98 -10.36 7.62 1.24
N ASP A 99 -11.38 6.76 1.19
CA ASP A 99 -11.48 5.60 2.08
C ASP A 99 -10.51 4.49 1.63
N ARG A 100 -10.04 3.72 2.63
CA ARG A 100 -9.23 2.52 2.39
C ARG A 100 -10.13 1.32 2.15
N LEU A 101 -9.84 0.58 1.09
CA LEU A 101 -10.43 -0.70 0.75
C LEU A 101 -9.38 -1.80 0.95
N THR A 102 -9.72 -2.88 1.65
CA THR A 102 -8.83 -4.03 1.82
C THR A 102 -9.29 -5.15 0.89
N MET A 103 -8.42 -5.60 0.00
CA MET A 103 -8.64 -6.77 -0.83
C MET A 103 -7.91 -7.97 -0.22
N ASN A 104 -8.66 -8.98 0.19
CA ASN A 104 -8.14 -10.21 0.76
C ASN A 104 -8.23 -11.32 -0.29
N LEU A 105 -7.07 -11.83 -0.70
CA LEU A 105 -6.95 -12.94 -1.63
C LEU A 105 -6.43 -14.17 -0.89
N THR A 106 -7.23 -15.22 -0.85
CA THR A 106 -6.84 -16.53 -0.33
C THR A 106 -6.53 -17.46 -1.50
N VAL A 107 -5.34 -18.06 -1.48
CA VAL A 107 -4.85 -18.97 -2.51
C VAL A 107 -4.50 -20.30 -1.87
N ASP A 108 -5.19 -21.37 -2.26
CA ASP A 108 -4.94 -22.74 -1.83
C ASP A 108 -4.12 -23.49 -2.89
N ALA A 109 -2.82 -23.60 -2.65
CA ALA A 109 -1.83 -24.20 -3.55
C ALA A 109 -1.33 -25.55 -3.02
N ARG A 110 -0.63 -26.32 -3.86
CA ARG A 110 0.03 -27.55 -3.39
C ARG A 110 1.16 -27.17 -2.44
N ARG A 111 1.45 -28.03 -1.48
CA ARG A 111 2.63 -27.85 -0.62
C ARG A 111 3.89 -27.85 -1.48
N GLY A 112 4.77 -26.87 -1.25
CA GLY A 112 6.02 -26.69 -1.98
C GLY A 112 5.93 -25.74 -3.18
N ASP A 113 4.72 -25.38 -3.63
CA ASP A 113 4.55 -24.33 -4.64
C ASP A 113 4.76 -22.95 -4.00
N GLU A 114 5.46 -22.08 -4.71
CA GLU A 114 5.68 -20.69 -4.33
C GLU A 114 4.70 -19.79 -5.09
N ILE A 115 4.00 -18.94 -4.33
CA ILE A 115 2.97 -18.03 -4.86
C ILE A 115 3.41 -16.60 -4.59
N THR A 116 3.47 -15.77 -5.64
CA THR A 116 3.88 -14.37 -5.53
C THR A 116 2.97 -13.47 -6.37
N ILE A 117 2.68 -12.27 -5.86
CA ILE A 117 2.01 -11.21 -6.62
C ILE A 117 3.10 -10.25 -7.14
N PRO A 118 3.27 -10.08 -8.46
CA PRO A 118 4.14 -9.06 -9.03
C PRO A 118 3.81 -7.65 -8.49
N LYS A 119 4.84 -6.89 -8.10
CA LYS A 119 4.71 -5.59 -7.40
C LYS A 119 4.36 -4.42 -8.33
N ASP A 120 4.52 -4.60 -9.63
CA ASP A 120 4.36 -3.60 -10.68
C ASP A 120 2.98 -3.61 -11.34
N GLN A 121 2.03 -4.37 -10.78
CA GLN A 121 0.67 -4.44 -11.29
C GLN A 121 -0.10 -3.15 -11.01
N SER A 122 -0.73 -2.62 -12.05
CA SER A 122 -1.62 -1.48 -11.93
C SER A 122 -3.04 -1.94 -11.60
N VAL A 123 -3.65 -1.26 -10.64
CA VAL A 123 -5.07 -1.39 -10.27
C VAL A 123 -5.82 -0.07 -10.46
N ALA A 124 -5.30 0.79 -11.34
CA ALA A 124 -5.90 2.08 -11.64
C ALA A 124 -7.39 1.91 -12.02
N PRO A 125 -8.27 2.81 -11.55
CA PRO A 125 -8.01 4.08 -10.87
C PRO A 125 -7.74 4.00 -9.35
N LEU A 126 -7.63 2.80 -8.76
CA LEU A 126 -7.23 2.64 -7.37
C LEU A 126 -5.70 2.74 -7.21
N GLU A 127 -5.26 3.15 -6.03
CA GLU A 127 -3.84 3.17 -5.65
C GLU A 127 -3.53 2.08 -4.62
N ILE A 128 -2.42 1.35 -4.80
CA ILE A 128 -1.95 0.36 -3.82
C ILE A 128 -1.19 1.07 -2.73
N LEU A 129 -1.69 1.03 -1.50
CA LEU A 129 -1.02 1.57 -0.32
C LEU A 129 -0.05 0.57 0.31
N GLY A 130 -0.37 -0.72 0.24
CA GLY A 130 0.41 -1.76 0.88
C GLY A 130 0.02 -3.16 0.45
N THR A 131 0.94 -4.10 0.64
CA THR A 131 0.69 -5.52 0.42
C THR A 131 1.35 -6.31 1.55
N SER A 132 0.61 -7.21 2.17
CA SER A 132 1.15 -8.18 3.11
C SER A 132 0.77 -9.59 2.71
N HIS A 133 1.61 -10.54 3.12
CA HIS A 133 1.49 -11.95 2.79
C HIS A 133 1.67 -12.77 4.06
N HIS A 134 0.71 -13.64 4.32
CA HIS A 134 0.78 -14.66 5.35
C HIS A 134 0.64 -16.04 4.69
N GLN A 135 1.43 -17.00 5.15
CA GLN A 135 1.37 -18.38 4.67
C GLN A 135 1.09 -19.32 5.84
N THR A 136 0.16 -20.25 5.63
CA THR A 136 -0.18 -21.28 6.61
C THR A 136 -0.17 -22.65 5.95
N GLU A 137 0.53 -23.61 6.54
CA GLU A 137 0.48 -24.99 6.07
C GLU A 137 -0.82 -25.65 6.52
N ALA A 138 -1.60 -26.18 5.57
CA ALA A 138 -2.76 -27.00 5.88
C ALA A 138 -2.34 -28.45 6.14
N SER A 139 -3.11 -29.15 6.98
CA SER A 139 -2.88 -30.57 7.30
C SER A 139 -3.09 -31.51 6.09
N THR A 140 -3.71 -31.01 5.02
CA THR A 140 -4.10 -31.76 3.82
C THR A 140 -3.02 -31.85 2.73
N GLY A 141 -1.78 -31.49 3.03
CA GLY A 141 -0.71 -31.43 2.01
C GLY A 141 -0.83 -30.23 1.08
N ARG A 142 -1.61 -29.22 1.50
CA ARG A 142 -1.79 -27.95 0.80
C ARG A 142 -1.22 -26.79 1.62
N THR A 143 -0.97 -25.68 0.96
CA THR A 143 -0.52 -24.44 1.59
C THR A 143 -1.53 -23.35 1.27
N VAL A 144 -1.98 -22.65 2.31
CA VAL A 144 -2.89 -21.52 2.17
C VAL A 144 -2.06 -20.24 2.24
N HIS A 145 -2.07 -19.47 1.15
CA HIS A 145 -1.45 -18.15 1.07
C HIS A 145 -2.55 -17.10 1.19
N GLN A 146 -2.42 -16.20 2.14
CA GLN A 146 -3.32 -15.07 2.35
C GLN A 146 -2.58 -13.79 1.99
N PHE A 147 -3.05 -13.12 0.95
CA PHE A 147 -2.55 -11.82 0.54
C PHE A 147 -3.57 -10.76 0.95
N ARG A 148 -3.08 -9.70 1.59
CA ARG A 148 -3.86 -8.51 1.90
C ARG A 148 -3.28 -7.37 1.08
N VAL A 149 -4.10 -6.75 0.25
CA VAL A 149 -3.75 -5.57 -0.54
C VAL A 149 -4.61 -4.41 -0.05
N ASP A 150 -3.96 -3.39 0.53
CA ASP A 150 -4.64 -2.18 0.94
C ASP A 150 -4.69 -1.21 -0.26
N LEU A 151 -5.90 -0.82 -0.64
CA LEU A 151 -6.22 0.00 -1.79
C LEU A 151 -6.81 1.35 -1.34
N LEU A 152 -6.56 2.42 -2.09
CA LEU A 152 -7.14 3.73 -1.91
C LEU A 152 -8.00 4.11 -3.11
N ALA A 153 -9.24 4.52 -2.86
CA ALA A 153 -10.13 5.00 -3.90
C ALA A 153 -9.98 6.50 -4.11
N LEU A 154 -9.63 6.90 -5.33
CA LEU A 154 -9.38 8.29 -5.70
C LEU A 154 -10.49 8.90 -6.57
N ASP A 155 -11.26 8.05 -7.26
CA ASP A 155 -12.33 8.45 -8.16
C ASP A 155 -13.71 8.06 -7.60
N VAL A 156 -14.77 8.64 -8.16
CA VAL A 156 -16.17 8.31 -7.84
C VAL A 156 -16.78 7.38 -8.89
N GLY A 157 -17.77 6.59 -8.49
CA GLY A 157 -18.55 5.71 -9.37
C GLY A 157 -18.29 4.22 -9.09
N THR A 158 -18.77 3.37 -10.01
CA THR A 158 -18.46 1.92 -9.97
C THR A 158 -17.09 1.70 -10.59
N ILE A 159 -16.10 1.44 -9.73
CA ILE A 159 -14.71 1.26 -10.13
C ILE A 159 -14.44 -0.24 -10.32
N PRO A 160 -14.00 -0.68 -11.52
CA PRO A 160 -13.56 -2.05 -11.72
C PRO A 160 -12.21 -2.28 -11.05
N ILE A 161 -12.08 -3.41 -10.37
CA ILE A 161 -10.81 -3.94 -9.87
C ILE A 161 -10.35 -5.00 -10.89
N PRO A 162 -9.28 -4.73 -11.67
CA PRO A 162 -8.84 -5.66 -12.69
C PRO A 162 -8.33 -6.97 -12.05
N PRO A 163 -8.37 -8.08 -12.81
CA PRO A 163 -7.71 -9.32 -12.41
C PRO A 163 -6.24 -9.08 -12.04
N LEU A 164 -5.83 -9.57 -10.87
CA LEU A 164 -4.42 -9.62 -10.49
C LEU A 164 -3.80 -10.88 -11.06
N THR A 165 -2.65 -10.71 -11.69
CA THR A 165 -1.74 -11.78 -12.07
C THR A 165 -1.03 -12.29 -10.81
N ILE A 166 -1.00 -13.61 -10.68
CA ILE A 166 -0.30 -14.32 -9.62
C ILE A 166 0.70 -15.24 -10.31
N ARG A 167 1.96 -15.11 -9.92
CA ARG A 167 3.02 -16.01 -10.36
C ARG A 167 3.03 -17.24 -9.45
N VAL A 168 3.02 -18.41 -10.08
CA VAL A 168 3.14 -19.71 -9.44
C VAL A 168 4.45 -20.33 -9.90
N VAL A 169 5.30 -20.69 -8.95
CA VAL A 169 6.49 -21.52 -9.21
C VAL A 169 6.24 -22.86 -8.54
N THR A 170 6.06 -23.90 -9.34
CA THR A 170 5.80 -25.23 -8.78
C THR A 170 7.06 -25.80 -8.13
N GLN A 171 6.90 -26.76 -7.23
CA GLN A 171 8.04 -27.49 -6.64
C GLN A 171 8.94 -28.17 -7.69
N GLU A 172 8.42 -28.45 -8.90
CA GLU A 172 9.17 -28.99 -10.05
C GLU A 172 9.92 -27.90 -10.84
N GLY A 173 9.84 -26.64 -10.42
CA GLY A 173 10.49 -25.49 -11.06
C GLY A 173 9.74 -24.93 -12.27
N ILE A 174 8.50 -25.35 -12.51
CA ILE A 174 7.67 -24.81 -13.60
C ILE A 174 7.16 -23.43 -13.16
N VAL A 175 7.38 -22.43 -14.01
CA VAL A 175 6.88 -21.07 -13.77
C VAL A 175 5.66 -20.83 -14.63
N GLY A 176 4.57 -20.42 -13.99
CA GLY A 176 3.34 -20.05 -14.66
C GLY A 176 2.65 -18.87 -13.99
N GLU A 177 1.59 -18.40 -14.64
CA GLU A 177 0.78 -17.27 -14.19
C GLU A 177 -0.69 -17.66 -14.18
N VAL A 178 -1.40 -17.23 -13.14
CA VAL A 178 -2.85 -17.34 -13.02
C VAL A 178 -3.44 -15.97 -12.72
N GLN A 179 -4.71 -15.75 -13.06
CA GLN A 179 -5.37 -14.48 -12.79
C GLN A 179 -6.47 -14.66 -11.76
N THR A 180 -6.61 -13.69 -10.85
CA THR A 180 -7.76 -13.63 -9.94
C THR A 180 -9.05 -13.32 -10.73
N PRO A 181 -10.22 -13.57 -10.14
CA PRO A 181 -11.46 -12.99 -10.65
C PRO A 181 -11.37 -11.46 -10.65
N ALA A 182 -12.02 -10.82 -11.64
CA ALA A 182 -12.29 -9.38 -11.58
C ALA A 182 -13.36 -9.08 -10.53
N SER A 183 -13.29 -7.90 -9.92
CA SER A 183 -14.30 -7.41 -8.98
C SER A 183 -14.65 -5.95 -9.29
N GLU A 184 -15.62 -5.40 -8.56
CA GLU A 184 -15.99 -3.99 -8.65
C GLU A 184 -16.30 -3.44 -7.26
N VAL A 185 -16.13 -2.13 -7.09
CA VAL A 185 -16.47 -1.42 -5.86
C VAL A 185 -17.21 -0.12 -6.21
N GLU A 186 -18.25 0.19 -5.45
CA GLU A 186 -18.97 1.47 -5.58
C GLU A 186 -18.29 2.53 -4.69
N VAL A 187 -17.85 3.63 -5.29
CA VAL A 187 -17.22 4.75 -4.58
C VAL A 187 -18.08 6.00 -4.68
N ARG A 188 -18.38 6.61 -3.54
CA ARG A 188 -19.24 7.79 -3.39
C ARG A 188 -18.41 9.01 -3.00
N SER A 189 -18.88 10.20 -3.36
CA SER A 189 -18.28 11.42 -2.84
C SER A 189 -18.81 11.73 -1.45
N VAL A 190 -17.91 12.09 -0.52
CA VAL A 190 -18.30 12.63 0.81
C VAL A 190 -18.71 14.10 0.71
N LEU A 191 -18.22 14.81 -0.30
CA LEU A 191 -18.64 16.18 -0.55
C LEU A 191 -20.12 16.13 -0.92
N GLY A 192 -20.96 16.66 -0.01
CA GLY A 192 -22.40 16.74 -0.19
C GLY A 192 -22.69 17.38 -1.53
N ASN A 193 -22.99 16.54 -2.52
CA ASN A 193 -23.42 16.99 -3.83
C ASN A 193 -24.87 17.39 -3.65
N GLU A 194 -25.10 18.49 -2.93
CA GLU A 194 -26.39 19.15 -2.95
C GLU A 194 -26.70 19.37 -4.43
N PRO A 195 -27.82 18.84 -4.97
CA PRO A 195 -28.10 18.89 -6.40
C PRO A 195 -28.13 20.33 -6.95
N ASN A 196 -28.18 21.32 -6.07
CA ASN A 196 -28.02 22.74 -6.35
C ASN A 196 -27.03 23.37 -5.38
N ALA A 197 -25.76 22.94 -5.38
CA ALA A 197 -24.70 23.61 -4.64
C ALA A 197 -24.56 25.06 -5.14
N THR A 198 -25.33 25.97 -4.56
CA THR A 198 -25.18 27.40 -4.79
C THR A 198 -23.87 27.85 -4.17
N PRO A 199 -23.10 28.73 -4.84
CA PRO A 199 -21.96 29.37 -4.22
C PRO A 199 -22.36 29.89 -2.84
N LYS A 200 -21.55 29.60 -1.81
CA LYS A 200 -21.74 30.26 -0.52
C LYS A 200 -21.77 31.76 -0.80
N GLY A 201 -22.78 32.44 -0.27
CA GLY A 201 -22.83 33.89 -0.34
C GLY A 201 -21.54 34.48 0.24
N PRO A 202 -21.18 35.73 -0.12
CA PRO A 202 -20.01 36.39 0.44
C PRO A 202 -20.05 36.30 1.97
N SER A 203 -19.08 35.61 2.56
CA SER A 203 -18.94 35.57 4.01
C SER A 203 -18.57 36.97 4.49
N GLN A 204 -19.14 37.38 5.62
CA GLN A 204 -18.69 38.62 6.26
C GLN A 204 -17.22 38.47 6.65
N PRO A 205 -16.41 39.55 6.54
CA PRO A 205 -15.07 39.55 7.10
C PRO A 205 -15.11 39.09 8.54
N VAL A 206 -14.33 38.07 8.88
CA VAL A 206 -14.15 37.65 10.26
C VAL A 206 -13.15 38.63 10.87
N GLU A 207 -13.57 39.36 11.90
CA GLU A 207 -12.66 40.18 12.69
C GLU A 207 -11.68 39.24 13.40
N VAL A 208 -10.41 39.32 13.01
CA VAL A 208 -9.32 38.63 13.69
C VAL A 208 -8.75 39.61 14.71
N ILE A 209 -8.86 39.27 16.00
CA ILE A 209 -8.12 39.97 17.04
C ILE A 209 -6.70 39.43 17.00
N GLU A 210 -5.77 40.24 16.53
CA GLU A 210 -4.33 39.97 16.58
C GLU A 210 -3.77 40.66 17.83
N ASP A 211 -3.27 39.87 18.78
CA ASP A 211 -2.58 40.40 19.93
C ASP A 211 -1.22 40.97 19.49
N ASP A 212 -1.08 42.30 19.53
CA ASP A 212 0.17 42.97 19.22
C ASP A 212 1.12 42.95 20.43
N TYR A 213 2.04 41.98 20.44
CA TYR A 213 3.08 41.85 21.46
C TYR A 213 4.34 42.69 21.19
N THR A 214 4.35 43.58 20.19
CA THR A 214 5.53 44.39 19.83
C THR A 214 6.05 45.18 21.02
N LEU A 215 5.15 45.77 21.82
CA LEU A 215 5.52 46.53 23.02
C LEU A 215 6.13 45.65 24.11
N ALA A 216 5.65 44.42 24.27
CA ALA A 216 6.22 43.48 25.24
C ALA A 216 7.67 43.12 24.87
N TYR A 217 7.94 42.91 23.58
CA TYR A 217 9.29 42.67 23.08
C TYR A 217 10.24 43.86 23.28
N VAL A 218 9.79 45.09 23.00
CA VAL A 218 10.60 46.29 23.21
C VAL A 218 10.93 46.50 24.69
N ALA A 219 9.95 46.31 25.58
CA ALA A 219 10.18 46.43 27.02
C ALA A 219 11.18 45.38 27.53
N ALA A 220 11.10 44.13 27.04
CA ALA A 220 12.06 43.09 27.37
C ALA A 220 13.49 43.44 26.92
N ALA A 221 13.64 44.06 25.75
CA ALA A 221 14.96 44.44 25.21
C ALA A 221 15.64 45.61 25.96
N ILE A 222 14.86 46.55 26.53
CA ILE A 222 15.41 47.68 27.30
C ILE A 222 15.71 47.26 28.76
N GLY A 223 14.96 46.30 29.29
CA GLY A 223 15.13 45.81 30.66
C GLY A 223 16.24 44.75 30.84
N ALA A 224 16.82 44.25 29.75
CA ALA A 224 17.95 43.32 29.73
C ALA A 224 19.29 44.07 29.72
#